data_AF-A0A2D4SQH6-F1
#
_entry.id   AF-A0A2D4SQH6-F1
#
_cell.length_a   1.000
_cell.length_b   1.000
_cell.length_c   1.000
_cell.angle_alpha   90.00
_cell.angle_beta   90.00
_cell.angle_gamma   90.00
#
_symmetry.space_group_name_H-M   'P 1'
#
loop_
_entity.id
_entity.type
_entity.pdbx_description
1 polymer ?
#
loop_
_entity_poly.entity_id
_entity_poly.type
_entity_poly.pdbx_seq_one_letter_code
_entity_poly.pdbx_strand_id
1 'polypeptide(L)'
;MGFECVSPQEVAHVREILPSIEKERILFTPNFAPRHEYEEGIALGCNLTLDAIFPLRMWPEIFANQKLIIRIDTGKGKGHHKYVVTAGSQSKFGIPPQDLEELCTLVDKHNIHVVGLHAHAGSGIRDAQNWAEKAEYLQSLRVHFPEVEILNLGGGFGVPERPGEDRLKIDEVNVSLQAFRAMVPDVSLWIEPGRYLVAEAGVLVSKVTQLKSKGERVYVGTDVGMNTLIRPALYGAYHHIENLSKWGKKRSIVADVVGPICESGDVLGRGRALPETQNGDLLAVGTAGAYGRSMSSQYNLRAPAQELWFEE
;
A
#
# COMPACT_ATOMS: atom_id res chain seq x y z
N MET A 1 -16.95 -5.67 2.69
CA MET A 1 -15.55 -5.20 2.68
C MET A 1 -15.57 -3.72 3.06
N GLY A 2 -14.58 -3.24 3.81
CA GLY A 2 -14.40 -1.80 4.07
C GLY A 2 -13.32 -1.21 3.17
N PHE A 3 -13.20 0.12 3.17
CA PHE A 3 -12.21 0.85 2.39
C PHE A 3 -11.39 1.75 3.31
N GLU A 4 -10.07 1.61 3.26
CA GLU A 4 -9.16 2.59 3.82
C GLU A 4 -8.93 3.69 2.79
N CYS A 5 -9.07 4.95 3.23
CA CYS A 5 -8.81 6.15 2.46
C CYS A 5 -7.76 6.99 3.19
N VAL A 6 -6.86 7.62 2.44
CA VAL A 6 -5.80 8.49 2.98
C VAL A 6 -5.97 9.96 2.58
N SER A 7 -7.03 10.28 1.83
CA SER A 7 -7.46 11.65 1.53
C SER A 7 -8.99 11.77 1.46
N PRO A 8 -9.59 12.95 1.65
CA PRO A 8 -11.02 13.15 1.44
C PRO A 8 -11.47 12.85 0.01
N GLN A 9 -10.59 13.05 -0.98
CA GLN A 9 -10.89 12.74 -2.38
C GLN A 9 -11.08 11.24 -2.59
N GLU A 10 -10.33 10.40 -1.89
CA GLU A 10 -10.56 8.94 -1.90
C GLU A 10 -11.87 8.58 -1.22
N VAL A 11 -12.22 9.22 -0.10
CA VAL A 11 -13.52 9.02 0.56
C VAL A 11 -14.67 9.40 -0.38
N ALA A 12 -14.57 10.55 -1.03
CA ALA A 12 -15.56 11.03 -2.00
C ALA A 12 -15.69 10.04 -3.17
N HIS A 13 -14.55 9.57 -3.71
CA HIS A 13 -14.55 8.60 -4.79
C HIS A 13 -15.25 7.29 -4.39
N VAL A 14 -14.91 6.73 -3.22
CA VAL A 14 -15.56 5.50 -2.71
C VAL A 14 -17.08 5.68 -2.60
N ARG A 15 -17.56 6.83 -2.10
CA ARG A 15 -18.99 7.10 -1.98
C ARG A 15 -19.69 7.34 -3.32
N GLU A 16 -18.97 7.87 -4.31
CA GLU A 16 -19.47 8.02 -5.67
C GLU A 16 -19.68 6.64 -6.33
N ILE A 17 -18.69 5.76 -6.22
CA ILE A 17 -18.75 4.41 -6.83
C ILE A 17 -19.64 3.44 -6.04
N LEU A 18 -19.78 3.64 -4.73
CA LEU A 18 -20.61 2.83 -3.83
C LEU A 18 -21.54 3.73 -2.99
N PRO A 19 -22.62 4.28 -3.57
CA PRO A 19 -23.50 5.23 -2.89
C PRO A 19 -24.18 4.68 -1.62
N SER A 20 -24.31 3.36 -1.52
CA SER A 20 -24.93 2.66 -0.39
C SER A 20 -23.94 2.19 0.68
N ILE A 21 -22.66 2.56 0.58
CA ILE A 21 -21.68 2.15 1.58
C ILE A 21 -21.98 2.79 2.95
N GLU A 22 -22.00 1.97 3.99
CA GLU A 22 -22.09 2.46 5.37
C GLU A 22 -20.84 3.26 5.73
N LYS A 23 -21.00 4.42 6.37
CA LYS A 23 -19.86 5.30 6.72
C LYS A 23 -18.86 4.61 7.65
N GLU A 24 -19.32 3.69 8.49
CA GLU A 24 -18.51 2.86 9.38
C GLU A 24 -17.62 1.87 8.61
N ARG A 25 -17.88 1.63 7.32
CA ARG A 25 -17.04 0.82 6.44
C ARG A 25 -15.93 1.64 5.78
N ILE A 26 -15.87 2.95 6.01
CA ILE A 26 -14.81 3.83 5.54
C ILE A 26 -13.88 4.16 6.71
N LEU A 27 -12.63 3.72 6.61
CA LEU A 27 -11.55 4.10 7.49
C LEU A 27 -10.76 5.23 6.83
N PHE A 28 -10.62 6.36 7.50
CA PHE A 28 -9.86 7.51 7.01
C PHE A 28 -8.58 7.67 7.84
N THR A 29 -7.41 7.57 7.19
CA THR A 29 -6.10 7.57 7.85
C THR A 29 -5.20 8.71 7.32
N PRO A 30 -5.51 9.98 7.65
CA PRO A 30 -4.67 11.11 7.26
C PRO A 30 -3.35 11.14 8.04
N ASN A 31 -2.25 11.44 7.34
CA ASN A 31 -0.91 11.64 7.93
C ASN A 31 -0.32 12.96 7.44
N PHE A 32 0.04 13.85 8.36
CA PHE A 32 0.47 15.23 8.06
C PHE A 32 -0.51 16.01 7.18
N ALA A 33 -1.79 15.63 7.19
CA ALA A 33 -2.83 16.33 6.45
C ALA A 33 -3.12 17.70 7.08
N PRO A 34 -3.58 18.68 6.29
CA PRO A 34 -4.06 19.94 6.84
C PRO A 34 -5.31 19.72 7.71
N ARG A 35 -5.52 20.61 8.69
CA ARG A 35 -6.65 20.58 9.65
C ARG A 35 -8.01 20.29 9.00
N HIS A 36 -8.30 20.92 7.86
CA HIS A 36 -9.60 20.80 7.21
C HIS A 36 -9.92 19.38 6.75
N GLU A 37 -8.92 18.54 6.44
CA GLU A 37 -9.18 17.14 6.09
C GLU A 37 -9.65 16.33 7.29
N TYR A 38 -9.12 16.60 8.48
CA TYR A 38 -9.61 15.97 9.72
C TYR A 38 -11.05 16.39 10.02
N GLU A 39 -11.36 17.69 9.88
CA GLU A 39 -12.72 18.23 10.06
C GLU A 39 -13.70 17.59 9.06
N GLU A 40 -13.29 17.44 7.79
CA GLU A 40 -14.09 16.79 6.75
C GLU A 40 -14.32 15.30 7.06
N GLY A 41 -13.28 14.56 7.44
CA GLY A 41 -13.41 13.15 7.84
C GLY A 41 -14.39 12.93 9.00
N ILE A 42 -14.35 13.82 10.01
CA ILE A 42 -15.29 13.82 11.14
C ILE A 42 -16.71 14.16 10.67
N ALA A 43 -16.87 15.20 9.84
CA ALA A 43 -18.18 15.61 9.32
C ALA A 43 -18.84 14.52 8.46
N LEU A 44 -18.04 13.75 7.72
CA LEU A 44 -18.47 12.59 6.94
C LEU A 44 -18.81 11.37 7.81
N GLY A 45 -18.41 11.38 9.08
CA GLY A 45 -18.66 10.30 10.04
C GLY A 45 -17.88 9.02 9.73
N CYS A 46 -16.72 9.15 9.08
CA CYS A 46 -15.81 8.03 8.85
C CYS A 46 -15.17 7.56 10.16
N ASN A 47 -14.69 6.32 10.20
CA ASN A 47 -13.76 5.92 11.25
C ASN A 47 -12.44 6.67 11.02
N LEU A 48 -12.06 7.56 11.94
CA LEU A 48 -10.86 8.39 11.78
C LEU A 48 -9.68 7.81 12.55
N THR A 49 -8.60 7.52 11.84
CA THR A 49 -7.30 7.18 12.43
C THR A 49 -6.48 8.45 12.66
N LEU A 50 -6.02 8.66 13.89
CA LEU A 50 -5.03 9.67 14.22
C LEU A 50 -3.62 9.07 14.14
N ASP A 51 -2.80 9.61 13.25
CA ASP A 51 -1.45 9.11 12.96
C ASP A 51 -0.33 9.77 13.79
N ALA A 52 -0.58 10.98 14.29
CA ALA A 52 0.38 11.75 15.08
C ALA A 52 -0.33 12.46 16.23
N ILE A 53 0.38 12.78 17.31
CA ILE A 53 -0.18 13.49 18.47
C ILE A 53 -0.37 15.00 18.21
N PHE A 54 0.32 15.56 17.20
CA PHE A 54 0.31 16.99 16.89
C PHE A 54 -1.10 17.58 16.67
N PRO A 55 -2.02 16.96 15.91
CA PRO A 55 -3.38 17.47 15.77
C PRO A 55 -4.13 17.59 17.11
N LEU A 56 -3.92 16.68 18.07
CA LEU A 56 -4.54 16.80 19.40
C LEU A 56 -3.97 17.95 20.22
N ARG A 57 -2.66 18.25 20.06
CA ARG A 57 -2.03 19.40 20.72
C ARG A 57 -2.54 20.73 20.15
N MET A 58 -2.69 20.79 18.84
CA MET A 58 -2.92 22.06 18.13
C MET A 58 -4.37 22.38 17.86
N TRP A 59 -5.20 21.36 17.61
CA TRP A 59 -6.61 21.51 17.25
C TRP A 59 -7.51 20.62 18.12
N PRO A 60 -7.32 20.56 19.45
CA PRO A 60 -8.06 19.63 20.32
C PRO A 60 -9.59 19.75 20.20
N GLU A 61 -10.10 20.94 19.88
CA GLU A 61 -11.52 21.24 19.76
C GLU A 61 -12.23 20.43 18.66
N ILE A 62 -11.52 20.04 17.59
CA ILE A 62 -12.14 19.25 16.52
C ILE A 62 -12.29 17.77 16.91
N PHE A 63 -11.51 17.32 17.88
CA PHE A 63 -11.49 15.93 18.35
C PHE A 63 -12.28 15.71 19.64
N ALA A 64 -12.68 16.77 20.34
CA ALA A 64 -13.40 16.66 21.59
C ALA A 64 -14.71 15.88 21.43
N ASN A 65 -14.94 14.89 22.31
CA ASN A 65 -16.09 13.97 22.25
C ASN A 65 -16.18 13.10 20.99
N GLN A 66 -15.11 13.03 20.17
CA GLN A 66 -15.08 12.19 18.97
C GLN A 66 -14.58 10.78 19.27
N LYS A 67 -14.96 9.84 18.40
CA LYS A 67 -14.40 8.49 18.36
C LYS A 67 -13.19 8.46 17.44
N LEU A 68 -12.05 7.97 17.94
CA LEU A 68 -10.81 7.87 17.18
C LEU A 68 -10.20 6.47 17.24
N ILE A 69 -9.51 6.12 16.15
CA ILE A 69 -8.54 5.03 16.12
C ILE A 69 -7.15 5.65 16.27
N ILE A 70 -6.30 5.12 17.14
CA ILE A 70 -4.95 5.66 17.35
C ILE A 70 -3.93 4.77 16.64
N ARG A 71 -3.16 5.32 15.71
CA ARG A 71 -2.04 4.60 15.12
C ARG A 71 -0.80 4.76 15.99
N ILE A 72 -0.20 3.63 16.35
CA ILE A 72 0.99 3.58 17.21
C ILE A 72 2.17 3.03 16.40
N ASP A 73 3.32 3.67 16.53
CA ASP A 73 4.58 3.12 16.03
C ASP A 73 5.04 2.00 16.98
N THR A 74 5.18 0.79 16.44
CA THR A 74 5.63 -0.38 17.21
C THR A 74 7.13 -0.31 17.53
N GLY A 75 7.85 0.69 17.00
CA GLY A 75 9.30 0.83 17.10
C GLY A 75 10.08 -0.21 16.29
N LYS A 76 9.39 -1.17 15.66
CA LYS A 76 9.94 -2.28 14.88
C LYS A 76 9.32 -2.29 13.47
N GLY A 77 10.05 -1.77 12.49
CA GLY A 77 9.72 -1.89 11.07
C GLY A 77 10.09 -3.22 10.47
N LYS A 78 9.21 -3.82 9.66
CA LYS A 78 9.50 -5.01 8.83
C LYS A 78 9.15 -4.67 7.37
N GLY A 79 10.12 -4.73 6.45
CA GLY A 79 9.89 -4.45 5.02
C GLY A 79 11.06 -4.85 4.13
N HIS A 80 10.78 -5.13 2.86
CA HIS A 80 11.79 -5.61 1.89
C HIS A 80 12.72 -4.50 1.34
N HIS A 81 12.42 -3.22 1.63
CA HIS A 81 13.23 -2.08 1.20
C HIS A 81 13.08 -0.90 2.17
N LYS A 82 14.11 -0.05 2.32
CA LYS A 82 14.10 1.12 3.22
C LYS A 82 12.96 2.13 2.98
N TYR A 83 12.38 2.15 1.78
CA TYR A 83 11.29 3.06 1.40
C TYR A 83 9.88 2.51 1.69
N VAL A 84 9.77 1.26 2.14
CA VAL A 84 8.47 0.60 2.43
C VAL A 84 8.37 0.13 3.89
N VAL A 85 9.32 0.55 4.73
CA VAL A 85 9.27 0.33 6.18
C VAL A 85 8.52 1.50 6.81
N THR A 86 7.41 1.21 7.48
CA THR A 86 6.50 2.25 8.04
C THR A 86 6.44 2.22 9.57
N ALA A 87 7.39 1.53 10.23
CA ALA A 87 7.57 1.54 11.68
C ALA A 87 9.07 1.62 12.04
N GLY A 88 9.39 2.16 13.22
CA GLY A 88 10.76 2.41 13.69
C GLY A 88 11.26 3.83 13.40
N SER A 89 12.47 4.17 13.90
CA SER A 89 12.99 5.54 14.04
C SER A 89 13.17 6.38 12.76
N GLN A 90 12.97 5.79 11.58
CA GLN A 90 13.02 6.46 10.28
C GLN A 90 11.64 6.55 9.62
N SER A 91 10.60 6.02 10.27
CA SER A 91 9.20 6.15 9.84
C SER A 91 8.63 7.48 10.30
N LYS A 92 7.81 8.08 9.44
CA LYS A 92 7.02 9.28 9.77
C LYS A 92 5.62 8.97 10.30
N PHE A 93 5.31 7.69 10.51
CA PHE A 93 3.95 7.22 10.77
C PHE A 93 3.79 6.66 12.18
N GLY A 94 2.64 6.96 12.78
CA GLY A 94 2.24 6.46 14.10
C GLY A 94 2.81 7.29 15.26
N ILE A 95 2.04 7.36 16.34
CA ILE A 95 2.45 8.00 17.58
C ILE A 95 3.51 7.11 18.24
N PRO A 96 4.70 7.63 18.55
CA PRO A 96 5.76 6.82 19.11
C PRO A 96 5.48 6.49 20.58
N PRO A 97 5.97 5.35 21.11
CA PRO A 97 5.64 4.91 22.46
C PRO A 97 5.97 5.91 23.57
N GLN A 98 7.00 6.76 23.39
CA GLN A 98 7.34 7.79 24.37
C GLN A 98 6.28 8.89 24.53
N ASP A 99 5.40 9.09 23.55
CA ASP A 99 4.34 10.10 23.59
C ASP A 99 3.03 9.55 24.20
N LEU A 100 3.02 8.27 24.63
CA LEU A 100 1.80 7.58 25.09
C LEU A 100 1.20 8.22 26.35
N GLU A 101 2.03 8.66 27.30
CA GLU A 101 1.56 9.32 28.53
C GLU A 101 0.84 10.65 28.22
N GLU A 102 1.43 11.44 27.32
CA GLU A 102 0.81 12.69 26.88
C GLU A 102 -0.47 12.43 26.07
N LEU A 103 -0.46 11.41 25.22
CA LEU A 103 -1.64 11.00 24.47
C LEU A 103 -2.81 10.68 25.40
N CYS A 104 -2.59 9.86 26.44
CA CYS A 104 -3.62 9.54 27.44
C CYS A 104 -4.15 10.82 28.11
N THR A 105 -3.25 11.72 28.51
CA THR A 105 -3.62 13.00 29.13
C THR A 105 -4.52 13.84 28.23
N LEU A 106 -4.21 13.94 26.93
CA LEU A 106 -5.00 14.70 25.96
C LEU A 106 -6.35 14.02 25.67
N VAL A 107 -6.35 12.69 25.55
CA VAL A 107 -7.57 11.89 25.35
C VAL A 107 -8.56 12.12 26.49
N ASP A 108 -8.11 11.99 27.74
CA ASP A 108 -8.94 12.20 28.93
C ASP A 108 -9.43 13.65 29.02
N LYS A 109 -8.52 14.61 28.83
CA LYS A 109 -8.83 16.05 28.92
C LYS A 109 -9.92 16.49 27.92
N HIS A 110 -9.94 15.89 26.74
CA HIS A 110 -10.85 16.26 25.66
C HIS A 110 -12.02 15.27 25.49
N ASN A 111 -12.18 14.32 26.42
CA ASN A 111 -13.21 13.29 26.37
C ASN A 111 -13.23 12.55 25.02
N ILE A 112 -12.06 12.15 24.54
CA ILE A 112 -11.91 11.43 23.26
C ILE A 112 -12.16 9.95 23.51
N HIS A 113 -13.01 9.34 22.69
CA HIS A 113 -13.33 7.91 22.76
C HIS A 113 -12.37 7.13 21.86
N VAL A 114 -11.30 6.57 22.43
CA VAL A 114 -10.37 5.72 21.67
C VAL A 114 -10.99 4.33 21.50
N VAL A 115 -11.60 4.10 20.34
CA VAL A 115 -12.33 2.85 20.01
C VAL A 115 -11.47 1.81 19.31
N GLY A 116 -10.29 2.19 18.83
CA GLY A 116 -9.38 1.28 18.16
C GLY A 116 -7.91 1.68 18.24
N LEU A 117 -7.05 0.67 18.07
CA LEU A 117 -5.61 0.85 17.94
C LEU A 117 -5.15 0.30 16.59
N HIS A 118 -4.21 0.99 15.95
CA HIS A 118 -3.70 0.65 14.63
C HIS A 118 -2.16 0.53 14.64
N ALA A 119 -1.62 -0.51 14.02
CA ALA A 119 -0.20 -0.59 13.67
C ALA A 119 0.00 -1.14 12.25
N HIS A 120 0.88 -0.48 11.49
CA HIS A 120 1.28 -0.92 10.15
C HIS A 120 2.80 -0.96 10.02
N ALA A 121 3.34 -2.15 9.74
CA ALA A 121 4.78 -2.42 9.78
C ALA A 121 5.53 -2.17 8.46
N GLY A 122 4.83 -2.10 7.34
CA GLY A 122 5.40 -1.88 6.02
C GLY A 122 4.74 -2.71 4.93
N SER A 123 5.41 -2.83 3.78
CA SER A 123 4.91 -3.54 2.60
C SER A 123 5.78 -4.72 2.15
N GLY A 124 5.14 -5.72 1.56
CA GLY A 124 5.76 -6.90 0.99
C GLY A 124 5.96 -8.08 1.94
N ILE A 125 5.50 -7.99 3.19
CA ILE A 125 5.77 -8.94 4.28
C ILE A 125 5.28 -10.35 3.94
N ARG A 126 6.16 -11.35 4.11
CA ARG A 126 5.88 -12.78 3.86
C ARG A 126 5.90 -13.66 5.11
N ASP A 127 6.29 -13.10 6.25
CA ASP A 127 6.24 -13.77 7.55
C ASP A 127 4.80 -13.76 8.07
N ALA A 128 4.19 -14.94 8.19
CA ALA A 128 2.80 -15.09 8.62
C ALA A 128 2.55 -14.70 10.09
N GLN A 129 3.59 -14.75 10.94
CA GLN A 129 3.45 -14.42 12.37
C GLN A 129 3.33 -12.92 12.63
N ASN A 130 3.74 -12.09 11.67
CA ASN A 130 3.75 -10.64 11.78
C ASN A 130 2.41 -10.03 12.24
N TRP A 131 1.27 -10.55 11.80
CA TRP A 131 -0.04 -10.01 12.20
C TRP A 131 -0.45 -10.43 13.60
N ALA A 132 -0.12 -11.65 14.04
CA ALA A 132 -0.36 -12.09 15.41
C ALA A 132 0.52 -11.31 16.41
N GLU A 133 1.80 -11.11 16.09
CA GLU A 133 2.72 -10.28 16.90
C GLU A 133 2.19 -8.85 17.06
N LYS A 134 1.64 -8.24 15.99
CA LYS A 134 1.00 -6.93 16.07
C LYS A 134 -0.25 -6.95 16.94
N ALA A 135 -1.08 -7.99 16.82
CA ALA A 135 -2.30 -8.11 17.61
C ALA A 135 -1.97 -8.18 19.11
N GLU A 136 -0.98 -8.99 19.48
CA GLU A 136 -0.46 -9.08 20.85
C GLU A 136 0.08 -7.74 21.35
N TYR A 137 0.86 -7.04 20.52
CA TYR A 137 1.39 -5.72 20.87
C TYR A 137 0.28 -4.70 21.11
N LEU A 138 -0.67 -4.56 20.18
CA LEU A 138 -1.78 -3.62 20.34
C LEU A 138 -2.69 -4.00 21.53
N GLN A 139 -2.92 -5.29 21.75
CA GLN A 139 -3.65 -5.78 22.93
C GLN A 139 -2.99 -5.34 24.23
N SER A 140 -1.65 -5.37 24.31
CA SER A 140 -0.92 -4.95 25.50
C SER A 140 -1.14 -3.47 25.84
N LEU A 141 -1.46 -2.64 24.84
CA LEU A 141 -1.70 -1.21 24.99
C LEU A 141 -3.15 -0.87 25.36
N ARG A 142 -4.08 -1.81 25.30
CA ARG A 142 -5.49 -1.57 25.67
C ARG A 142 -5.68 -1.16 27.13
N VAL A 143 -4.72 -1.47 28.01
CA VAL A 143 -4.76 -1.02 29.41
C VAL A 143 -4.81 0.51 29.53
N HIS A 144 -4.33 1.23 28.52
CA HIS A 144 -4.38 2.69 28.45
C HIS A 144 -5.69 3.23 27.84
N PHE A 145 -6.44 2.40 27.11
CA PHE A 145 -7.62 2.79 26.36
C PHE A 145 -8.73 1.72 26.52
N PRO A 146 -9.50 1.76 27.63
CA PRO A 146 -10.46 0.71 27.97
C PRO A 146 -11.62 0.52 26.98
N GLU A 147 -11.94 1.54 26.18
CA GLU A 147 -12.99 1.51 25.16
C GLU A 147 -12.56 0.83 23.84
N VAL A 148 -11.29 0.41 23.73
CA VAL A 148 -10.78 -0.22 22.50
C VAL A 148 -11.48 -1.56 22.25
N GLU A 149 -12.19 -1.61 21.13
CA GLU A 149 -12.86 -2.79 20.57
C GLU A 149 -12.28 -3.22 19.21
N ILE A 150 -11.42 -2.40 18.59
CA ILE A 150 -10.79 -2.67 17.29
C ILE A 150 -9.27 -2.73 17.41
N LEU A 151 -8.67 -3.83 16.96
CA LEU A 151 -7.23 -3.92 16.71
C LEU A 151 -7.00 -3.98 15.20
N ASN A 152 -6.56 -2.87 14.63
CA ASN A 152 -6.21 -2.78 13.23
C ASN A 152 -4.73 -3.13 13.03
N LEU A 153 -4.50 -4.26 12.38
CA LEU A 153 -3.17 -4.85 12.16
C LEU A 153 -2.49 -4.33 10.88
N GLY A 154 -3.20 -3.43 10.18
CA GLY A 154 -2.80 -2.78 8.96
C GLY A 154 -2.65 -3.74 7.78
N GLY A 155 -2.11 -3.20 6.69
CA GLY A 155 -1.80 -3.96 5.49
C GLY A 155 -0.42 -4.65 5.48
N GLY A 156 0.15 -4.70 4.28
CA GLY A 156 1.55 -5.09 4.06
C GLY A 156 1.79 -6.48 3.49
N PHE A 157 0.72 -7.24 3.26
CA PHE A 157 0.73 -8.59 2.72
C PHE A 157 1.52 -8.66 1.40
N GLY A 158 2.56 -9.49 1.37
CA GLY A 158 3.43 -9.68 0.23
C GLY A 158 2.85 -10.61 -0.83
N VAL A 159 3.04 -10.25 -2.11
CA VAL A 159 2.87 -11.16 -3.25
C VAL A 159 4.21 -11.43 -3.94
N PRO A 160 4.38 -12.56 -4.63
CA PRO A 160 5.54 -12.84 -5.48
C PRO A 160 5.75 -11.75 -6.53
N GLU A 161 6.98 -11.24 -6.67
CA GLU A 161 7.35 -10.32 -7.76
C GLU A 161 8.13 -11.08 -8.85
N ARG A 162 8.80 -12.17 -8.48
CA ARG A 162 9.59 -13.01 -9.40
C ARG A 162 8.97 -14.40 -9.55
N PRO A 163 9.09 -15.03 -10.73
CA PRO A 163 8.75 -16.44 -10.88
C PRO A 163 9.51 -17.31 -9.88
N GLY A 164 8.78 -18.21 -9.20
CA GLY A 164 9.34 -19.13 -8.22
C GLY A 164 9.57 -18.55 -6.82
N GLU A 165 9.21 -17.29 -6.57
CA GLU A 165 9.23 -16.75 -5.20
C GLU A 165 8.10 -17.34 -4.35
N ASP A 166 8.41 -17.62 -3.08
CA ASP A 166 7.42 -18.08 -2.11
C ASP A 166 6.32 -17.04 -1.89
N ARG A 167 5.09 -17.54 -1.82
CA ARG A 167 3.90 -16.76 -1.48
C ARG A 167 3.72 -16.71 0.04
N LEU A 168 3.19 -15.59 0.53
CA LEU A 168 2.67 -15.52 1.90
C LEU A 168 1.61 -16.61 2.10
N LYS A 169 1.82 -17.46 3.10
CA LYS A 169 0.88 -18.53 3.45
C LYS A 169 -0.29 -17.96 4.25
N ILE A 170 -1.34 -17.54 3.54
CA ILE A 170 -2.50 -16.88 4.15
C ILE A 170 -3.22 -17.78 5.16
N ASP A 171 -3.17 -19.10 4.96
CA ASP A 171 -3.74 -20.07 5.91
C ASP A 171 -3.01 -20.03 7.26
N GLU A 172 -1.68 -19.87 7.27
CA GLU A 172 -0.91 -19.72 8.51
C GLU A 172 -1.23 -18.39 9.21
N VAL A 173 -1.47 -17.31 8.46
CA VAL A 173 -1.95 -16.03 9.01
C VAL A 173 -3.34 -16.21 9.64
N ASN A 174 -4.25 -16.90 8.95
CA ASN A 174 -5.59 -17.15 9.48
C ASN A 174 -5.52 -17.98 10.77
N VAL A 175 -4.74 -19.07 10.80
CA VAL A 175 -4.59 -19.90 12.01
C VAL A 175 -4.07 -19.09 13.19
N SER A 176 -3.04 -18.26 13.01
CA SER A 176 -2.47 -17.46 14.10
C SER A 176 -3.45 -16.39 14.61
N LEU A 177 -4.18 -15.72 13.71
CA LEU A 177 -5.19 -14.74 14.10
C LEU A 177 -6.42 -15.38 14.77
N GLN A 178 -6.83 -16.58 14.36
CA GLN A 178 -7.91 -17.31 15.02
C GLN A 178 -7.50 -17.73 16.45
N ALA A 179 -6.26 -18.18 16.64
CA ALA A 179 -5.73 -18.50 17.96
C ALA A 179 -5.73 -17.25 18.88
N PHE A 180 -5.31 -16.10 18.35
CA PHE A 180 -5.40 -14.83 19.07
C PHE A 180 -6.85 -14.47 19.46
N ARG A 181 -7.80 -14.54 18.52
CA ARG A 181 -9.22 -14.22 18.78
C ARG A 181 -9.87 -15.13 19.81
N ALA A 182 -9.43 -16.39 19.90
CA ALA A 182 -9.91 -17.30 20.93
C ALA A 182 -9.50 -16.86 22.35
N MET A 183 -8.38 -16.14 22.50
CA MET A 183 -7.90 -15.60 23.78
C MET A 183 -8.49 -14.21 24.09
N VAL A 184 -8.83 -13.44 23.06
CA VAL A 184 -9.34 -12.06 23.17
C VAL A 184 -10.62 -11.92 22.33
N PRO A 185 -11.76 -12.50 22.76
CA PRO A 185 -12.98 -12.57 21.94
C PRO A 185 -13.75 -11.24 21.86
N ASP A 186 -13.44 -10.28 22.74
CA ASP A 186 -14.07 -8.97 22.84
C ASP A 186 -13.55 -7.94 21.83
N VAL A 187 -12.54 -8.29 21.02
CA VAL A 187 -11.99 -7.39 20.00
C VAL A 187 -12.24 -7.87 18.58
N SER A 188 -12.46 -6.91 17.69
CA SER A 188 -12.46 -7.08 16.25
C SER A 188 -11.07 -6.87 15.69
N LEU A 189 -10.57 -7.83 14.90
CA LEU A 189 -9.32 -7.69 14.17
C LEU A 189 -9.58 -7.13 12.78
N TRP A 190 -8.94 -6.02 12.43
CA TRP A 190 -8.99 -5.42 11.09
C TRP A 190 -7.65 -5.61 10.38
N ILE A 191 -7.70 -5.81 9.06
CA ILE A 191 -6.53 -5.90 8.18
C ILE A 191 -6.79 -5.06 6.93
N GLU A 192 -5.73 -4.49 6.36
CA GLU A 192 -5.83 -3.55 5.22
C GLU A 192 -5.03 -4.02 3.99
N PRO A 193 -5.33 -5.20 3.41
CA PRO A 193 -4.60 -5.68 2.25
C PRO A 193 -4.94 -4.84 1.01
N GLY A 194 -4.09 -3.89 0.63
CA GLY A 194 -4.17 -3.22 -0.67
C GLY A 194 -3.49 -4.04 -1.77
N ARG A 195 -2.15 -4.02 -1.76
CA ARG A 195 -1.31 -4.70 -2.77
C ARG A 195 -1.67 -6.17 -2.97
N TYR A 196 -1.93 -6.90 -1.90
CA TYR A 196 -2.20 -8.33 -1.95
C TYR A 196 -3.49 -8.67 -2.71
N LEU A 197 -4.50 -7.80 -2.68
CA LEU A 197 -5.75 -8.04 -3.40
C LEU A 197 -5.62 -7.81 -4.90
N VAL A 198 -4.93 -6.73 -5.30
CA VAL A 198 -5.02 -6.23 -6.69
C VAL A 198 -3.72 -6.31 -7.49
N ALA A 199 -2.55 -6.54 -6.88
CA ALA A 199 -1.28 -6.48 -7.61
C ALA A 199 -1.18 -7.49 -8.75
N GLU A 200 -1.55 -8.74 -8.49
CA GLU A 200 -1.50 -9.83 -9.47
C GLU A 200 -2.71 -9.83 -10.43
N ALA A 201 -3.75 -9.03 -10.15
CA ALA A 201 -4.93 -8.90 -11.00
C ALA A 201 -4.69 -8.01 -12.24
N GLY A 202 -3.60 -7.25 -12.27
CA GLY A 202 -3.27 -6.33 -13.36
C GLY A 202 -1.90 -6.58 -13.98
N VAL A 203 -1.84 -6.49 -15.31
CA VAL A 203 -0.60 -6.49 -16.10
C VAL A 203 -0.58 -5.26 -17.00
N LEU A 204 0.59 -4.66 -17.19
CA LEU A 204 0.78 -3.59 -18.15
C LEU A 204 1.21 -4.20 -19.49
N VAL A 205 0.37 -4.06 -20.51
CA VAL A 205 0.68 -4.50 -21.88
C VAL A 205 1.21 -3.33 -22.68
N SER A 206 2.30 -3.55 -23.42
CA SER A 206 2.93 -2.51 -24.24
C SER A 206 3.49 -3.07 -25.53
N LYS A 207 3.54 -2.24 -26.57
CA LYS A 207 4.15 -2.59 -27.85
C LYS A 207 5.62 -2.20 -27.88
N VAL A 208 6.46 -3.08 -28.40
CA VAL A 208 7.85 -2.77 -28.73
C VAL A 208 7.86 -1.81 -29.92
N THR A 209 8.53 -0.67 -29.77
CA THR A 209 8.60 0.37 -30.80
C THR A 209 9.96 0.40 -31.49
N GLN A 210 11.03 0.18 -30.74
CA GLN A 210 12.41 0.32 -31.24
C GLN A 210 13.35 -0.65 -30.53
N LEU A 211 14.40 -1.04 -31.24
CA LEU A 211 15.53 -1.78 -30.69
C LEU A 211 16.79 -0.95 -30.88
N LYS A 212 17.65 -0.93 -29.87
CA LYS A 212 18.93 -0.22 -29.94
C LYS A 212 20.00 -1.00 -29.21
N SER A 213 21.19 -1.05 -29.79
CA SER A 213 22.38 -1.58 -29.11
C SER A 213 23.41 -0.48 -28.92
N LYS A 214 24.08 -0.47 -27.77
CA LYS A 214 25.22 0.40 -27.47
C LYS A 214 26.29 -0.41 -26.76
N GLY A 215 27.32 -0.83 -27.49
CA GLY A 215 28.28 -1.82 -27.01
C GLY A 215 27.55 -3.13 -26.68
N GLU A 216 27.78 -3.66 -25.49
CA GLU A 216 27.14 -4.89 -24.99
C GLU A 216 25.69 -4.70 -24.52
N ARG A 217 25.23 -3.46 -24.36
CA ARG A 217 23.87 -3.18 -23.88
C ARG A 217 22.87 -3.20 -25.02
N VAL A 218 21.82 -4.00 -24.86
CA VAL A 218 20.64 -4.05 -25.73
C VAL A 218 19.48 -3.35 -25.03
N TYR A 219 18.78 -2.50 -25.76
CA TYR A 219 17.58 -1.79 -25.31
C TYR A 219 16.38 -2.21 -26.16
N VAL A 220 15.30 -2.54 -25.47
CA VAL A 220 13.97 -2.77 -26.04
C VAL A 220 13.10 -1.58 -25.63
N GLY A 221 12.88 -0.67 -26.58
CA GLY A 221 12.03 0.50 -26.39
C GLY A 221 10.56 0.14 -26.55
N THR A 222 9.73 0.72 -25.69
CA THR A 222 8.29 0.43 -25.60
C THR A 222 7.46 1.70 -25.78
N ASP A 223 6.15 1.58 -26.00
CA ASP A 223 5.23 2.72 -26.16
C ASP A 223 4.69 3.28 -24.83
N VAL A 224 5.05 2.65 -23.70
CA VAL A 224 4.74 3.11 -22.34
C VAL A 224 6.03 3.30 -21.55
N GLY A 225 5.99 4.06 -20.47
CA GLY A 225 7.16 4.26 -19.60
C GLY A 225 6.76 4.51 -18.15
N MET A 226 7.65 5.18 -17.42
CA MET A 226 7.48 5.53 -16.02
C MET A 226 6.26 6.42 -15.76
N ASN A 227 5.74 7.12 -16.79
CA ASN A 227 4.48 7.86 -16.69
C ASN A 227 3.28 6.92 -16.48
N THR A 228 3.37 5.67 -16.93
CA THR A 228 2.34 4.64 -16.73
C THR A 228 2.65 3.76 -15.52
N LEU A 229 3.91 3.35 -15.34
CA LEU A 229 4.33 2.51 -14.23
C LEU A 229 5.66 3.01 -13.65
N ILE A 230 5.57 3.85 -12.62
CA ILE A 230 6.74 4.52 -12.03
C ILE A 230 7.53 3.63 -11.06
N ARG A 231 6.96 2.53 -10.56
CA ARG A 231 7.55 1.71 -9.49
C ARG A 231 8.99 1.26 -9.76
N PRO A 232 9.39 0.80 -10.96
CA PRO A 232 10.77 0.47 -11.24
C PRO A 232 11.74 1.65 -11.05
N ALA A 233 11.34 2.85 -11.47
CA ALA A 233 12.16 4.06 -11.34
C ALA A 233 12.19 4.58 -9.90
N LEU A 234 11.04 4.58 -9.22
CA LEU A 234 10.89 5.14 -7.88
C LEU A 234 11.45 4.24 -6.78
N TYR A 235 11.22 2.93 -6.89
CA TYR A 235 11.54 1.96 -5.83
C TYR A 235 12.61 0.95 -6.23
N GLY A 236 13.07 0.94 -7.48
CA GLY A 236 13.86 -0.18 -8.00
C GLY A 236 13.03 -1.48 -8.06
N ALA A 237 11.70 -1.37 -8.11
CA ALA A 237 10.82 -2.53 -8.04
C ALA A 237 11.05 -3.48 -9.22
N TYR A 238 11.15 -4.78 -8.93
CA TYR A 238 11.13 -5.79 -9.96
C TYR A 238 9.69 -6.02 -10.42
N HIS A 239 9.49 -6.04 -11.74
CA HIS A 239 8.31 -6.60 -12.37
C HIS A 239 8.79 -7.66 -13.37
N HIS A 240 8.12 -8.81 -13.42
CA HIS A 240 8.42 -9.82 -14.42
C HIS A 240 7.99 -9.30 -15.80
N ILE A 241 8.85 -9.45 -16.81
CA ILE A 241 8.57 -9.02 -18.18
C ILE A 241 8.61 -10.23 -19.11
N GLU A 242 7.52 -10.43 -19.82
CA GLU A 242 7.32 -11.49 -20.79
C GLU A 242 7.02 -10.92 -22.18
N ASN A 243 7.49 -11.58 -23.24
CA ASN A 243 7.11 -11.24 -24.61
C ASN A 243 5.91 -12.12 -25.00
N LEU A 244 4.71 -11.54 -25.01
CA LEU A 244 3.46 -12.23 -25.32
C LEU A 244 3.44 -12.77 -26.76
N SER A 245 4.02 -12.02 -27.71
CA SER A 245 4.10 -12.44 -29.11
C SER A 245 4.98 -13.69 -29.31
N LYS A 246 5.87 -13.98 -28.36
CA LYS A 246 6.84 -15.08 -28.40
C LYS A 246 6.80 -15.93 -27.13
N TRP A 247 5.60 -16.10 -26.57
CA TRP A 247 5.39 -16.86 -25.35
C TRP A 247 6.01 -18.28 -25.44
N GLY A 248 6.72 -18.69 -24.39
CA GLY A 248 7.34 -20.01 -24.30
C GLY A 248 8.57 -20.20 -25.19
N LYS A 249 9.01 -19.20 -25.95
CA LYS A 249 10.25 -19.28 -26.72
C LYS A 249 11.48 -19.14 -25.82
N LYS A 250 12.60 -19.70 -26.27
CA LYS A 250 13.88 -19.63 -25.54
C LYS A 250 14.28 -18.16 -25.33
N ARG A 251 14.58 -17.80 -24.08
CA ARG A 251 15.14 -16.49 -23.74
C ARG A 251 16.59 -16.43 -24.20
N SER A 252 16.85 -15.80 -25.35
CA SER A 252 18.14 -15.77 -26.04
C SER A 252 18.86 -14.43 -25.97
N ILE A 253 18.19 -13.36 -25.51
CA ILE A 253 18.79 -12.03 -25.35
C ILE A 253 18.65 -11.55 -23.90
N VAL A 254 19.55 -10.64 -23.51
CA VAL A 254 19.44 -9.88 -22.25
C VAL A 254 19.37 -8.40 -22.61
N ALA A 255 18.31 -7.73 -22.18
CA ALA A 255 18.05 -6.34 -22.57
C ALA A 255 17.46 -5.49 -21.43
N ASP A 256 17.68 -4.19 -21.51
CA ASP A 256 16.95 -3.21 -20.72
C ASP A 256 15.65 -2.84 -21.46
N VAL A 257 14.51 -2.99 -20.79
CA VAL A 257 13.18 -2.60 -21.30
C VAL A 257 12.90 -1.18 -20.83
N VAL A 258 12.76 -0.26 -21.76
CA VAL A 258 12.72 1.20 -21.51
C VAL A 258 11.51 1.84 -22.18
N GLY A 259 11.07 2.98 -21.65
CA GLY A 259 9.98 3.76 -22.21
C GLY A 259 10.44 4.94 -23.08
N PRO A 260 9.48 5.78 -23.55
CA PRO A 260 9.73 6.92 -24.42
C PRO A 260 9.84 8.27 -23.68
N ILE A 261 10.01 8.28 -22.35
CA ILE A 261 10.15 9.48 -21.52
C ILE A 261 11.58 10.00 -21.57
N CYS A 262 11.74 11.33 -21.56
CA CYS A 262 13.03 12.02 -21.61
C CYS A 262 13.76 12.02 -20.25
N GLU A 263 13.80 10.87 -19.59
CA GLU A 263 14.51 10.67 -18.33
C GLU A 263 15.30 9.37 -18.40
N SER A 264 16.55 9.41 -17.95
CA SER A 264 17.44 8.25 -17.89
C SER A 264 16.90 7.13 -16.99
N GLY A 265 16.04 7.50 -16.03
CA GLY A 265 15.31 6.61 -15.15
C GLY A 265 14.09 5.93 -15.78
N ASP A 266 13.72 6.23 -17.03
CA ASP A 266 12.57 5.62 -17.70
C ASP A 266 12.84 4.17 -18.14
N VAL A 267 12.89 3.29 -17.14
CA VAL A 267 13.25 1.89 -17.28
C VAL A 267 12.21 1.04 -16.59
N LEU A 268 11.48 0.23 -17.35
CA LEU A 268 10.53 -0.75 -16.83
C LEU A 268 11.25 -2.00 -16.30
N GLY A 269 12.44 -2.30 -16.82
CA GLY A 269 13.24 -3.40 -16.33
C GLY A 269 14.67 -3.43 -16.86
N ARG A 270 15.64 -3.72 -15.98
CA ARG A 270 17.06 -3.86 -16.35
C ARG A 270 17.45 -5.33 -16.48
N GLY A 271 18.32 -5.63 -17.43
CA GLY A 271 18.95 -6.96 -17.60
C GLY A 271 17.93 -8.09 -17.73
N ARG A 272 16.86 -7.87 -18.48
CA ARG A 272 15.78 -8.84 -18.67
C ARG A 272 16.16 -9.87 -19.71
N ALA A 273 16.18 -11.14 -19.31
CA ALA A 273 16.27 -12.25 -20.25
C ALA A 273 14.96 -12.35 -21.03
N LEU A 274 15.00 -12.22 -22.36
CA LEU A 274 13.82 -12.25 -23.23
C LEU A 274 14.10 -13.16 -24.44
N PRO A 275 13.06 -13.71 -25.10
CA PRO A 275 13.25 -14.24 -26.44
C PRO A 275 13.71 -13.13 -27.39
N GLU A 276 14.26 -13.51 -28.54
CA GLU A 276 14.63 -12.56 -29.59
C GLU A 276 13.41 -11.68 -29.91
N THR A 277 13.47 -10.40 -29.53
CA THR A 277 12.33 -9.48 -29.54
C THR A 277 12.45 -8.54 -30.72
N GLN A 278 11.34 -8.21 -31.38
CA GLN A 278 11.32 -7.36 -32.57
C GLN A 278 10.31 -6.21 -32.45
N ASN A 279 10.44 -5.19 -33.31
CA ASN A 279 9.46 -4.12 -33.42
C ASN A 279 8.06 -4.70 -33.66
N GLY A 280 7.06 -4.18 -32.94
CA GLY A 280 5.67 -4.62 -33.01
C GLY A 280 5.31 -5.78 -32.08
N ASP A 281 6.28 -6.45 -31.45
CA ASP A 281 5.99 -7.46 -30.41
C ASP A 281 5.26 -6.82 -29.23
N LEU A 282 4.45 -7.62 -28.52
CA LEU A 282 3.76 -7.21 -27.30
C LEU A 282 4.52 -7.73 -26.08
N LEU A 283 4.80 -6.84 -25.14
CA LEU A 283 5.36 -7.18 -23.83
C LEU A 283 4.29 -7.06 -22.75
N ALA A 284 4.32 -7.97 -21.80
CA ALA A 284 3.57 -7.88 -20.54
C ALA A 284 4.53 -7.60 -19.39
N VAL A 285 4.27 -6.54 -18.64
CA VAL A 285 4.93 -6.22 -17.37
C VAL A 285 3.97 -6.63 -16.25
N GLY A 286 4.29 -7.73 -15.56
CA GLY A 286 3.43 -8.37 -14.56
C GLY A 286 3.33 -7.59 -13.25
N THR A 287 2.42 -7.99 -12.36
CA THR A 287 2.23 -7.42 -11.00
C THR A 287 2.02 -5.90 -11.00
N ALA A 288 1.25 -5.40 -11.97
CA ALA A 288 1.05 -3.96 -12.22
C ALA A 288 -0.29 -3.43 -11.69
N GLY A 289 -1.14 -4.27 -11.10
CA GLY A 289 -2.47 -3.85 -10.63
C GLY A 289 -2.48 -3.01 -9.35
N ALA A 290 -1.38 -2.99 -8.59
CA ALA A 290 -1.23 -2.17 -7.38
C ALA A 290 -0.13 -1.13 -7.58
N TYR A 291 -0.40 0.13 -7.22
CA TYR A 291 0.56 1.24 -7.38
C TYR A 291 1.09 1.39 -8.82
N GLY A 292 0.30 0.95 -9.79
CA GLY A 292 0.50 1.20 -11.22
C GLY A 292 -0.26 2.46 -11.61
N ARG A 293 -1.50 2.30 -12.06
CA ARG A 293 -2.38 3.42 -12.47
C ARG A 293 -2.49 4.52 -11.43
N SER A 294 -2.65 4.17 -10.15
CA SER A 294 -2.81 5.16 -9.06
C SER A 294 -1.60 6.08 -8.90
N MET A 295 -0.43 5.69 -9.42
CA MET A 295 0.79 6.50 -9.43
C MET A 295 1.20 6.97 -10.85
N SER A 296 0.29 6.83 -11.81
CA SER A 296 0.54 7.29 -13.18
C SER A 296 0.53 8.82 -13.27
N SER A 297 1.14 9.36 -14.32
CA SER A 297 1.27 10.79 -14.54
C SER A 297 1.16 11.14 -16.01
N GLN A 298 1.04 12.44 -16.29
CA GLN A 298 1.16 13.00 -17.64
C GLN A 298 2.58 13.53 -17.90
N TYR A 299 3.61 12.93 -17.32
CA TYR A 299 4.98 13.39 -17.53
C TYR A 299 5.35 13.36 -19.02
N ASN A 300 6.00 14.42 -19.49
CA ASN A 300 6.19 14.73 -20.92
C ASN A 300 4.89 14.85 -21.75
N LEU A 301 3.77 15.24 -21.12
CA LEU A 301 2.44 15.36 -21.75
C LEU A 301 1.96 14.07 -22.43
N ARG A 302 2.44 12.92 -21.95
CA ARG A 302 2.04 11.60 -22.44
C ARG A 302 0.99 11.02 -21.52
N ALA A 303 -0.18 10.71 -22.08
CA ALA A 303 -1.21 9.99 -21.36
C ALA A 303 -0.68 8.62 -20.89
N PRO A 304 -1.05 8.17 -19.68
CA PRO A 304 -0.76 6.80 -19.24
C PRO A 304 -1.57 5.78 -20.06
N ALA A 305 -1.15 4.52 -20.04
CA ALA A 305 -1.87 3.44 -20.72
C ALA A 305 -3.34 3.36 -20.28
N GLN A 306 -4.22 3.01 -21.20
CA GLN A 306 -5.63 2.78 -20.92
C GLN A 306 -5.82 1.52 -20.06
N GLU A 307 -6.91 1.49 -19.29
CA GLU A 307 -7.28 0.34 -18.47
C GLU A 307 -8.44 -0.40 -19.13
N LEU A 308 -8.28 -1.72 -19.23
CA LEU A 308 -9.32 -2.65 -19.68
C LEU A 308 -9.45 -3.72 -18.61
N TRP A 309 -10.68 -4.14 -18.32
CA TRP A 309 -10.95 -5.34 -17.53
C TRP A 309 -11.66 -6.37 -18.40
N PHE A 310 -11.44 -7.64 -18.08
CA PHE A 310 -12.18 -8.74 -18.68
C PHE A 310 -13.28 -9.15 -17.70
N GLU A 311 -14.52 -9.19 -18.17
CA GLU A 311 -15.63 -9.81 -17.46
C GLU A 311 -15.66 -11.30 -17.85
N GLU A 312 -15.85 -12.17 -16.87
CA GLU A 312 -16.10 -13.61 -17.11
C GLU A 312 -17.49 -13.85 -17.69
#